data_AF-A0A5B0R464-F1
#
_entry.id   AF-A0A5B0R464-F1
#
_cell.length_a   1.000
_cell.length_b   1.000
_cell.length_c   1.000
_cell.angle_alpha   90.00
_cell.angle_beta   90.00
_cell.angle_gamma   90.00
#
_symmetry.space_group_name_H-M   'P 1'
#
loop_
_entity.id
_entity.type
_entity.pdbx_description
1 polymer ?
#
loop_
_entity_poly.entity_id
_entity_poly.type
_entity_poly.pdbx_seq_one_letter_code
_entity_poly.pdbx_strand_id
1 'polypeptide(L)'
;MEAWVATKESQAELLIESPSTFSGIHIAEALRIPYFRAFTMTWTSTTTYPQAFASGIDLGPSYNLLSYSLFDSLIWRAMSGQVNRWRKETLGIPPTSLEQMQSYKVPFMYNFSSAVVPKPLDWRDHIEVTGYWFLDQSHGNFQPPESLLKFIASAKEDKVPLIYIGFGSVTVPDSTTVTRSIYAAVVQAGVRAIVAKGWSDRVEAKSTEQDVPPPQEVYVLQSVPHDWLFPQVDAVCHHGGAGTTGISLKFGIPTIIHPFFGDQTFWADRVARLGAGLKIDSLSVNTLCEAFNKATSDRIIKEKAEQIKEQIQAEDGPSRAVQFIYQHLDFALERTIHRIERTRPKKTRRSKSAESPKSEMTGATSNSGGEDPRMRVAHRDSMIKRKFTRRGRSTNRTGTVSTTEAEDVEPNLDTEPSTLAAEPSGLLGKTSTFQPGLIASLNQSNGPAVKRLSKLFSTTDPPPTQSDFNPSPIDCCPSGCDPLADSQSVRRKSYPLPFRRRSLFSSLPKNGIAPVNSVSKLLRRTSPN
;
A
#
# COMPACT_ATOMS: atom_id res chain seq x y z
N MET A 1 4.61 -12.88 19.07
CA MET A 1 5.78 -13.45 19.78
C MET A 1 6.79 -14.01 18.81
N GLU A 2 6.39 -14.91 17.89
CA GLU A 2 7.23 -15.51 16.84
C GLU A 2 8.27 -14.56 16.22
N ALA A 3 7.86 -13.41 15.67
CA ALA A 3 8.77 -12.46 15.03
C ALA A 3 9.95 -12.00 15.92
N TRP A 4 9.74 -11.84 17.24
CA TRP A 4 10.81 -11.51 18.19
C TRP A 4 11.77 -12.68 18.41
N VAL A 5 11.22 -13.88 18.52
CA VAL A 5 12.00 -15.12 18.68
C VAL A 5 12.85 -15.35 17.43
N ALA A 6 12.23 -15.35 16.25
CA ALA A 6 12.89 -15.54 14.97
C ALA A 6 14.00 -14.50 14.71
N THR A 7 13.75 -13.20 14.91
CA THR A 7 14.78 -12.15 14.69
C THR A 7 15.96 -12.28 15.66
N LYS A 8 15.73 -12.79 16.88
CA LYS A 8 16.77 -13.01 17.87
C LYS A 8 17.59 -14.28 17.58
N GLU A 9 16.91 -15.36 17.19
CA GLU A 9 17.53 -16.66 16.90
C GLU A 9 18.31 -16.66 15.58
N SER A 10 17.86 -15.92 14.57
CA SER A 10 18.61 -15.71 13.33
C SER A 10 19.78 -14.72 13.46
N GLN A 11 19.97 -14.13 14.65
CA GLN A 11 20.97 -13.07 14.93
C GLN A 11 20.92 -11.89 13.95
N ALA A 12 19.73 -11.55 13.43
CA ALA A 12 19.57 -10.64 12.30
C ALA A 12 20.21 -9.26 12.53
N GLU A 13 21.13 -8.88 11.65
CA GLU A 13 21.85 -7.59 11.69
C GLU A 13 21.00 -6.39 11.26
N LEU A 14 19.88 -6.64 10.55
CA LEU A 14 18.95 -5.64 10.01
C LEU A 14 17.53 -6.22 9.95
N LEU A 15 16.51 -5.37 10.12
CA LEU A 15 15.10 -5.78 10.02
C LEU A 15 14.31 -4.95 9.00
N ILE A 16 13.73 -5.60 8.00
CA ILE A 16 12.73 -5.05 7.08
C ILE A 16 11.35 -5.58 7.51
N GLU A 17 10.34 -4.72 7.62
CA GLU A 17 8.99 -5.12 8.06
C GLU A 17 7.87 -4.49 7.23
N SER A 18 6.85 -5.31 6.89
CA SER A 18 5.52 -4.81 6.52
C SER A 18 4.86 -4.12 7.72
N PRO A 19 4.60 -2.80 7.70
CA PRO A 19 4.16 -2.06 8.90
C PRO A 19 2.85 -2.56 9.53
N SER A 20 2.06 -3.37 8.81
CA SER A 20 0.85 -4.04 9.29
C SER A 20 1.08 -5.18 10.30
N THR A 21 2.32 -5.64 10.52
CA THR A 21 2.65 -6.52 11.65
C THR A 21 3.03 -5.75 12.93
N PHE A 22 3.25 -4.43 12.80
CA PHE A 22 3.43 -3.45 13.88
C PHE A 22 4.55 -3.71 14.92
N SER A 23 5.38 -4.74 14.74
CA SER A 23 6.24 -5.30 15.81
C SER A 23 7.72 -4.91 15.67
N GLY A 24 8.21 -4.78 14.44
CA GLY A 24 9.60 -4.63 14.09
C GLY A 24 10.21 -3.33 14.61
N ILE A 25 9.43 -2.24 14.61
CA ILE A 25 9.83 -0.95 15.20
C ILE A 25 10.07 -1.00 16.72
N HIS A 26 9.67 -2.10 17.37
CA HIS A 26 9.94 -2.39 18.78
C HIS A 26 11.02 -3.47 18.96
N ILE A 27 11.05 -4.49 18.08
CA ILE A 27 12.10 -5.52 18.04
C ILE A 27 13.46 -4.88 17.75
N ALA A 28 13.56 -4.06 16.69
CA ALA A 28 14.80 -3.39 16.32
C ALA A 28 15.27 -2.41 17.40
N GLU A 29 14.35 -1.75 18.12
CA GLU A 29 14.68 -0.88 19.26
C GLU A 29 15.26 -1.67 20.46
N ALA A 30 14.86 -2.93 20.64
CA ALA A 30 15.43 -3.82 21.65
C ALA A 30 16.80 -4.39 21.21
N LEU A 31 16.92 -4.86 19.97
CA LEU A 31 18.15 -5.47 19.41
C LEU A 31 19.21 -4.44 19.00
N ARG A 32 18.82 -3.17 18.81
CA ARG A 32 19.65 -2.04 18.36
C ARG A 32 20.13 -2.09 16.90
N ILE A 33 19.33 -2.72 16.04
CA ILE A 33 19.63 -2.92 14.62
C ILE A 33 18.96 -1.86 13.72
N PRO A 34 19.42 -1.66 12.47
CA PRO A 34 18.74 -0.83 11.48
C PRO A 34 17.34 -1.36 11.19
N TYR A 35 16.37 -0.47 11.03
CA TYR A 35 14.97 -0.82 10.78
C TYR A 35 14.40 -0.10 9.55
N PHE A 36 13.92 -0.90 8.61
CA PHE A 36 13.30 -0.47 7.36
C PHE A 36 11.84 -0.94 7.30
N ARG A 37 11.03 -0.23 6.51
CA ARG A 37 9.68 -0.68 6.13
C ARG A 37 9.61 -0.95 4.65
N ALA A 38 8.85 -1.97 4.29
CA ALA A 38 8.50 -2.29 2.90
C ALA A 38 6.98 -2.50 2.83
N PHE A 39 6.26 -1.91 1.86
CA PHE A 39 4.82 -2.17 1.75
C PHE A 39 4.17 -1.95 0.38
N THR A 40 3.08 -2.67 0.16
CA THR A 40 2.35 -2.77 -1.12
C THR A 40 1.07 -1.94 -1.17
N MET A 41 0.92 -0.90 -0.34
CA MET A 41 -0.22 0.04 -0.34
C MET A 41 0.14 1.33 0.41
N THR A 42 -0.56 2.44 0.15
CA THR A 42 -0.25 3.76 0.74
C THR A 42 -0.33 3.79 2.27
N TRP A 43 0.78 4.13 2.92
CA TRP A 43 0.92 4.07 4.39
C TRP A 43 1.61 5.28 5.03
N THR A 44 2.43 6.02 4.27
CA THR A 44 3.12 7.24 4.71
C THR A 44 2.34 8.48 4.29
N SER A 45 2.05 9.34 5.25
CA SER A 45 1.16 10.50 5.05
C SER A 45 1.55 11.37 3.86
N THR A 46 0.56 11.68 3.02
CA THR A 46 0.67 12.52 1.83
C THR A 46 -0.66 13.20 1.52
N THR A 47 -0.59 14.34 0.86
CA THR A 47 -1.69 15.04 0.19
C THR A 47 -2.20 14.32 -1.06
N THR A 48 -1.40 13.46 -1.69
CA THR A 48 -1.66 12.94 -3.04
C THR A 48 -2.62 11.74 -3.04
N TYR A 49 -2.53 10.87 -2.03
CA TYR A 49 -3.33 9.66 -1.91
C TYR A 49 -3.88 9.49 -0.48
N PRO A 50 -5.12 9.02 -0.29
CA PRO A 50 -5.60 8.62 1.04
C PRO A 50 -4.81 7.42 1.57
N GLN A 51 -4.88 7.22 2.89
CA GLN A 51 -4.47 5.96 3.51
C GLN A 51 -5.33 4.83 2.93
N ALA A 52 -4.75 3.67 2.65
CA ALA A 52 -5.40 2.60 1.86
C ALA A 52 -6.84 2.24 2.29
N PHE A 53 -7.13 2.15 3.60
CA PHE A 53 -8.47 1.82 4.13
C PHE A 53 -9.48 2.99 4.08
N ALA A 54 -9.05 4.18 3.67
CA ALA A 54 -9.88 5.36 3.42
C ALA A 54 -10.05 5.66 1.92
N SER A 55 -9.79 4.68 1.06
CA SER A 55 -9.94 4.79 -0.40
C SER A 55 -11.40 4.61 -0.85
N GLY A 56 -11.75 5.12 -2.03
CA GLY A 56 -13.11 5.08 -2.59
C GLY A 56 -13.91 6.37 -2.46
N ILE A 57 -13.42 7.37 -1.71
CA ILE A 57 -14.01 8.73 -1.67
C ILE A 57 -12.91 9.77 -1.93
N ASP A 58 -13.02 10.55 -3.01
CA ASP A 58 -12.05 11.61 -3.32
C ASP A 58 -12.50 12.95 -2.71
N LEU A 59 -12.09 13.18 -1.46
CA LEU A 59 -12.32 14.43 -0.72
C LEU A 59 -11.08 15.36 -0.71
N GLY A 60 -10.11 15.08 -1.58
CA GLY A 60 -8.94 15.93 -1.84
C GLY A 60 -7.85 15.97 -0.75
N PRO A 61 -6.84 16.86 -0.94
CA PRO A 61 -5.57 16.82 -0.19
C PRO A 61 -5.66 16.83 1.34
N SER A 62 -6.60 17.61 1.90
CA SER A 62 -6.75 17.74 3.36
C SER A 62 -7.35 16.48 3.99
N TYR A 63 -8.25 15.79 3.28
CA TYR A 63 -8.78 14.49 3.70
C TYR A 63 -7.71 13.41 3.64
N ASN A 64 -6.90 13.41 2.57
CA ASN A 64 -5.80 12.47 2.40
C ASN A 64 -4.85 12.51 3.61
N LEU A 65 -4.32 13.68 3.99
CA LEU A 65 -3.48 13.84 5.19
C LEU A 65 -4.18 13.46 6.51
N LEU A 66 -5.48 13.78 6.64
CA LEU A 66 -6.25 13.46 7.84
C LEU A 66 -6.47 11.95 8.01
N SER A 67 -6.63 11.20 6.90
CA SER A 67 -6.89 9.76 6.93
C SER A 67 -5.77 8.97 7.62
N TYR A 68 -4.50 9.26 7.32
CA TYR A 68 -3.34 8.67 8.01
C TYR A 68 -3.31 9.03 9.50
N SER A 69 -3.58 10.30 9.82
CA SER A 69 -3.56 10.82 11.20
C SER A 69 -4.63 10.14 12.07
N LEU A 70 -5.81 9.89 11.49
CA LEU A 70 -6.90 9.15 12.11
C LEU A 70 -6.55 7.65 12.26
N PHE A 71 -6.02 7.03 11.20
CA PHE A 71 -5.63 5.61 11.19
C PHE A 71 -4.58 5.29 12.26
N ASP A 72 -3.44 6.00 12.28
CA ASP A 72 -2.37 5.81 13.27
C ASP A 72 -2.91 5.98 14.70
N SER A 73 -3.75 6.99 14.93
CA SER A 73 -4.37 7.26 16.23
C SER A 73 -5.32 6.15 16.70
N LEU A 74 -6.13 5.60 15.78
CA LEU A 74 -7.09 4.53 16.09
C LEU A 74 -6.40 3.20 16.35
N ILE A 75 -5.46 2.80 15.49
CA ILE A 75 -4.68 1.57 15.63
C ILE A 75 -3.83 1.60 16.90
N TRP A 76 -3.10 2.70 17.14
CA TRP A 76 -2.30 2.82 18.37
C TRP A 76 -3.18 2.77 19.62
N ARG A 77 -4.33 3.46 19.65
CA ARG A 77 -5.24 3.40 20.79
C ARG A 77 -5.75 1.98 21.07
N ALA A 78 -5.98 1.16 20.03
CA ALA A 78 -6.40 -0.22 20.20
C ALA A 78 -5.30 -1.13 20.77
N MET A 79 -4.04 -0.96 20.33
CA MET A 79 -2.95 -1.90 20.67
C MET A 79 -2.00 -1.45 21.79
N SER A 80 -1.91 -0.15 22.07
CA SER A 80 -0.85 0.46 22.90
C SER A 80 -0.66 -0.19 24.28
N GLY A 81 -1.73 -0.58 24.97
CA GLY A 81 -1.66 -1.26 26.26
C GLY A 81 -0.99 -2.63 26.20
N GLN A 82 -1.25 -3.40 25.13
CA GLN A 82 -0.64 -4.72 24.91
C GLN A 82 0.83 -4.56 24.49
N VAL A 83 1.10 -3.64 23.54
CA VAL A 83 2.45 -3.32 23.07
C VAL A 83 3.35 -2.84 24.22
N ASN A 84 2.88 -1.91 25.05
CA ASN A 84 3.67 -1.37 26.15
C ASN A 84 3.88 -2.38 27.29
N ARG A 85 2.96 -3.33 27.49
CA ARG A 85 3.18 -4.48 28.38
C ARG A 85 4.31 -5.37 27.84
N TRP A 86 4.18 -5.83 26.60
CA TRP A 86 5.18 -6.69 25.92
C TRP A 86 6.57 -6.04 25.83
N ARG A 87 6.65 -4.73 25.55
CA ARG A 87 7.90 -3.96 25.58
C ARG A 87 8.61 -4.05 26.93
N LYS A 88 7.86 -3.91 28.03
CA LYS A 88 8.39 -3.97 29.41
C LYS A 88 8.75 -5.40 29.82
N GLU A 89 7.86 -6.36 29.57
CA GLU A 89 7.91 -7.71 30.15
C GLU A 89 8.71 -8.72 29.29
N THR A 90 8.83 -8.48 27.99
CA THR A 90 9.53 -9.40 27.06
C THR A 90 10.75 -8.75 26.40
N LEU A 91 10.63 -7.50 25.94
CA LEU A 91 11.73 -6.81 25.24
C LEU A 91 12.70 -6.07 26.17
N GLY A 92 12.34 -5.86 27.44
CA GLY A 92 13.15 -5.14 28.43
C GLY A 92 13.32 -3.64 28.16
N ILE A 93 12.47 -3.03 27.32
CA ILE A 93 12.55 -1.62 26.92
C ILE A 93 11.38 -0.78 27.48
N PRO A 94 11.55 0.55 27.69
CA PRO A 94 10.50 1.40 28.25
C PRO A 94 9.22 1.43 27.39
N PRO A 95 8.04 1.73 27.97
CA PRO A 95 6.83 2.00 27.20
C PRO A 95 7.01 3.22 26.28
N THR A 96 6.22 3.29 25.20
CA THR A 96 6.30 4.35 24.18
C THR A 96 4.92 4.97 23.90
N SER A 97 4.90 6.09 23.16
CA SER A 97 3.73 6.68 22.49
C SER A 97 3.98 6.83 20.97
N LEU A 98 2.96 7.24 20.18
CA LEU A 98 3.12 7.59 18.76
C LEU A 98 4.18 8.68 18.54
N GLU A 99 4.12 9.76 19.35
CA GLU A 99 5.06 10.88 19.27
C GLU A 99 6.51 10.46 19.55
N GLN A 100 6.70 9.54 20.50
CA GLN A 100 8.01 8.95 20.81
C GLN A 100 8.46 7.90 19.77
N MET A 101 7.53 7.33 19.01
CA MET A 101 7.81 6.33 17.98
C MET A 101 8.32 6.96 16.69
N GLN A 102 7.84 8.16 16.34
CA GLN A 102 8.22 8.92 15.14
C GLN A 102 8.24 8.03 13.88
N SER A 103 7.15 7.28 13.67
CA SER A 103 6.94 6.32 12.57
C SER A 103 7.27 6.92 11.20
N TYR A 104 6.90 8.18 10.99
CA TYR A 104 7.15 8.98 9.79
C TYR A 104 8.63 9.21 9.43
N LYS A 105 9.59 8.85 10.30
CA LYS A 105 11.05 8.91 10.06
C LYS A 105 11.69 7.54 9.82
N VAL A 106 10.93 6.46 9.72
CA VAL A 106 11.48 5.14 9.32
C VAL A 106 11.73 5.16 7.81
N PRO A 107 12.91 4.74 7.32
CA PRO A 107 13.13 4.51 5.89
C PRO A 107 12.09 3.55 5.31
N PHE A 108 11.40 3.96 4.25
CA PHE A 108 10.22 3.27 3.74
C PHE A 108 10.32 3.01 2.24
N MET A 109 10.33 1.74 1.85
CA MET A 109 10.26 1.29 0.46
C MET A 109 8.82 0.93 0.09
N TYR A 110 8.37 1.39 -1.05
CA TYR A 110 7.16 0.90 -1.70
C TYR A 110 7.56 -0.05 -2.81
N ASN A 111 7.13 -1.30 -2.70
CA ASN A 111 7.41 -2.36 -3.66
C ASN A 111 6.30 -2.47 -4.73
N PHE A 112 5.97 -1.32 -5.32
CA PHE A 112 5.11 -1.15 -6.48
C PHE A 112 5.75 -0.21 -7.49
N SER A 113 5.25 -0.22 -8.73
CA SER A 113 5.77 0.61 -9.82
C SER A 113 5.45 2.10 -9.69
N SER A 114 6.42 2.93 -10.10
CA SER A 114 6.27 4.39 -10.21
C SER A 114 5.32 4.81 -11.33
N ALA A 115 5.19 4.01 -12.39
CA ALA A 115 4.20 4.22 -13.44
C ALA A 115 2.76 4.03 -12.92
N VAL A 116 2.57 3.05 -12.03
CA VAL A 116 1.25 2.73 -11.47
C VAL A 116 0.90 3.65 -10.30
N VAL A 117 1.85 3.99 -9.44
CA VAL A 117 1.69 4.93 -8.31
C VAL A 117 2.87 5.92 -8.28
N PRO A 118 2.76 7.06 -8.98
CA PRO A 118 3.78 8.11 -8.97
C PRO A 118 4.15 8.59 -7.56
N LYS A 119 5.44 8.79 -7.31
CA LYS A 119 5.97 9.27 -6.03
C LYS A 119 5.40 10.68 -5.69
N PRO A 120 4.67 10.85 -4.58
CA PRO A 120 4.20 12.15 -4.11
C PRO A 120 5.32 13.16 -3.86
N LEU A 121 5.09 14.42 -4.21
CA LEU A 121 6.05 15.53 -4.05
C LEU A 121 6.26 15.95 -2.58
N ASP A 122 5.44 15.46 -1.64
CA ASP A 122 5.55 15.71 -0.20
C ASP A 122 6.18 14.55 0.59
N TRP A 123 6.51 13.43 -0.08
CA TRP A 123 7.40 12.41 0.46
C TRP A 123 8.86 12.89 0.40
N ARG A 124 9.66 12.44 1.36
CA ARG A 124 11.08 12.82 1.52
C ARG A 124 11.99 11.73 0.96
N ASP A 125 13.28 12.03 0.93
CA ASP A 125 14.32 11.14 0.37
C ASP A 125 14.35 9.75 1.05
N HIS A 126 14.02 9.69 2.35
CA HIS A 126 13.91 8.44 3.11
C HIS A 126 12.63 7.62 2.83
N ILE A 127 11.83 8.00 1.83
CA ILE A 127 10.65 7.27 1.36
C ILE A 127 10.80 7.10 -0.15
N GLU A 128 10.80 5.87 -0.64
CA GLU A 128 11.09 5.57 -2.05
C GLU A 128 10.10 4.60 -2.69
N VAL A 129 9.71 4.88 -3.94
CA VAL A 129 8.98 3.94 -4.78
C VAL A 129 10.02 3.15 -5.56
N THR A 130 10.19 1.87 -5.22
CA THR A 130 11.31 1.07 -5.71
C THR A 130 11.04 0.41 -7.07
N GLY A 131 9.77 0.15 -7.41
CA GLY A 131 9.39 -0.81 -8.45
C GLY A 131 8.75 -2.06 -7.82
N TYR A 132 8.11 -2.91 -8.63
CA TYR A 132 7.54 -4.17 -8.14
C TYR A 132 8.64 -5.20 -7.83
N TRP A 133 8.47 -5.96 -6.75
CA TRP A 133 9.36 -7.08 -6.40
C TRP A 133 8.74 -8.39 -6.91
N PHE A 134 8.93 -8.66 -8.21
CA PHE A 134 8.44 -9.90 -8.81
C PHE A 134 9.33 -11.10 -8.44
N LEU A 135 8.67 -12.23 -8.21
CA LEU A 135 9.29 -13.56 -8.14
C LEU A 135 8.83 -14.35 -9.38
N ASP A 136 9.72 -15.15 -9.96
CA ASP A 136 9.34 -16.24 -10.87
C ASP A 136 8.69 -17.34 -10.01
N GLN A 137 7.37 -17.49 -10.16
CA GLN A 137 6.53 -18.51 -9.52
C GLN A 137 6.51 -19.81 -10.32
N SER A 138 6.78 -19.73 -11.63
CA SER A 138 6.87 -20.91 -12.50
C SER A 138 8.15 -21.71 -12.26
N HIS A 139 9.23 -21.03 -11.83
CA HIS A 139 10.60 -21.53 -11.73
C HIS A 139 11.09 -22.24 -13.01
N GLY A 140 10.54 -21.89 -14.17
CA GLY A 140 10.70 -22.61 -15.44
C GLY A 140 10.17 -24.06 -15.46
N ASN A 141 9.64 -24.57 -14.35
CA ASN A 141 9.39 -25.99 -14.10
C ASN A 141 7.91 -26.34 -13.89
N PHE A 142 7.00 -25.36 -13.90
CA PHE A 142 5.56 -25.60 -13.79
C PHE A 142 5.05 -26.49 -14.93
N GLN A 143 4.47 -27.63 -14.57
CA GLN A 143 3.84 -28.57 -15.50
C GLN A 143 2.32 -28.33 -15.53
N PRO A 144 1.77 -27.62 -16.54
CA PRO A 144 0.33 -27.39 -16.64
C PRO A 144 -0.41 -28.70 -16.98
N PRO A 145 -1.63 -28.93 -16.44
CA PRO A 145 -2.46 -30.06 -16.84
C PRO A 145 -2.76 -30.03 -18.35
N GLU A 146 -2.72 -31.20 -19.00
CA GLU A 146 -3.00 -31.32 -20.44
C GLU A 146 -4.41 -30.79 -20.82
N SER A 147 -5.38 -30.93 -19.91
CA SER A 147 -6.72 -30.37 -20.03
C SER A 147 -6.76 -28.83 -20.04
N LEU A 148 -5.86 -28.18 -19.30
CA LEU A 148 -5.71 -26.71 -19.31
C LEU A 148 -5.06 -26.26 -20.63
N LEU A 149 -4.03 -26.98 -21.10
CA LEU A 149 -3.40 -26.71 -22.39
C LEU A 149 -4.41 -26.83 -23.55
N LYS A 150 -5.23 -27.89 -23.56
CA LYS A 150 -6.30 -28.10 -24.56
C LYS A 150 -7.34 -26.98 -24.54
N PHE A 151 -7.71 -26.48 -23.36
CA PHE A 151 -8.67 -25.37 -23.21
C PHE A 151 -8.11 -24.02 -23.69
N ILE A 152 -6.83 -23.72 -23.42
CA ILE A 152 -6.14 -22.52 -23.94
C ILE A 152 -6.00 -22.63 -25.47
N ALA A 153 -5.64 -23.80 -25.98
CA ALA A 153 -5.49 -24.05 -27.42
C ALA A 153 -6.80 -23.85 -28.19
N SER A 154 -7.92 -24.40 -27.71
CA SER A 154 -9.21 -24.26 -28.38
C SER A 154 -9.72 -22.81 -28.38
N ALA A 155 -9.51 -22.04 -27.29
CA ALA A 155 -9.86 -20.61 -27.27
C ALA A 155 -9.17 -19.83 -28.40
N LYS A 156 -7.90 -20.14 -28.65
CA LYS A 156 -7.09 -19.56 -29.74
C LYS A 156 -7.52 -20.05 -31.13
N GLU A 157 -7.94 -21.31 -31.26
CA GLU A 157 -8.44 -21.89 -32.51
C GLU A 157 -9.77 -21.26 -32.94
N ASP A 158 -10.73 -21.17 -32.01
CA ASP A 158 -12.03 -20.53 -32.21
C ASP A 158 -11.97 -19.00 -32.27
N LYS A 159 -10.80 -18.40 -31.97
CA LYS A 159 -10.53 -16.95 -31.91
C LYS A 159 -11.42 -16.22 -30.90
N VAL A 160 -11.76 -16.91 -29.81
CA VAL A 160 -12.58 -16.41 -28.71
C VAL A 160 -11.66 -15.84 -27.62
N PRO A 161 -11.90 -14.60 -27.11
CA PRO A 161 -11.06 -14.02 -26.07
C PRO A 161 -11.02 -14.88 -24.80
N LEU A 162 -9.82 -15.04 -24.24
CA LEU A 162 -9.60 -15.83 -23.03
C LEU A 162 -9.39 -14.92 -21.81
N ILE A 163 -10.16 -15.12 -20.74
CA ILE A 163 -10.13 -14.28 -19.54
C ILE A 163 -9.73 -15.11 -18.31
N TYR A 164 -8.74 -14.67 -17.55
CA TYR A 164 -8.51 -15.23 -16.20
C TYR A 164 -9.42 -14.53 -15.18
N ILE A 165 -10.09 -15.30 -14.33
CA ILE A 165 -10.98 -14.80 -13.27
C ILE A 165 -10.54 -15.37 -11.92
N GLY A 166 -10.13 -14.51 -10.98
CA GLY A 166 -9.61 -14.96 -9.68
C GLY A 166 -9.68 -13.92 -8.57
N PHE A 167 -10.71 -14.03 -7.72
CA PHE A 167 -10.87 -13.16 -6.55
C PHE A 167 -10.01 -13.55 -5.34
N GLY A 168 -9.25 -14.65 -5.41
CA GLY A 168 -8.42 -15.12 -4.30
C GLY A 168 -9.25 -15.57 -3.09
N SER A 169 -8.63 -15.66 -1.91
CA SER A 169 -9.25 -16.20 -0.69
C SER A 169 -10.18 -15.22 0.05
N VAL A 170 -11.06 -14.56 -0.70
CA VAL A 170 -12.11 -13.64 -0.21
C VAL A 170 -13.33 -14.45 0.24
N THR A 171 -13.84 -14.20 1.44
CA THR A 171 -15.15 -14.75 1.86
C THR A 171 -16.26 -13.85 1.33
N VAL A 172 -17.06 -14.35 0.40
CA VAL A 172 -18.28 -13.70 -0.10
C VAL A 172 -19.53 -14.26 0.63
N PRO A 173 -20.58 -13.47 0.90
CA PRO A 173 -21.78 -13.96 1.58
C PRO A 173 -22.59 -15.00 0.79
N ASP A 174 -22.50 -14.97 -0.55
CA ASP A 174 -23.13 -15.95 -1.44
C ASP A 174 -22.14 -16.32 -2.57
N SER A 175 -21.33 -17.34 -2.27
CA SER A 175 -20.41 -18.02 -3.19
C SER A 175 -21.10 -18.51 -4.46
N THR A 176 -22.34 -19.00 -4.32
CA THR A 176 -23.08 -19.71 -5.36
C THR A 176 -23.66 -18.73 -6.37
N THR A 177 -24.29 -17.63 -5.93
CA THR A 177 -24.78 -16.58 -6.82
C THR A 177 -23.64 -15.86 -7.54
N VAL A 178 -22.52 -15.56 -6.85
CA VAL A 178 -21.32 -15.03 -7.50
C VAL A 178 -20.83 -15.97 -8.61
N THR A 179 -20.74 -17.28 -8.34
CA THR A 179 -20.32 -18.29 -9.33
C THR A 179 -21.28 -18.35 -10.52
N ARG A 180 -22.60 -18.36 -10.28
CA ARG A 180 -23.64 -18.32 -11.34
C ARG A 180 -23.54 -17.05 -12.19
N SER A 181 -23.37 -15.89 -11.57
CA SER A 181 -23.25 -14.62 -12.31
C SER A 181 -22.00 -14.56 -13.18
N ILE A 182 -20.87 -15.11 -12.72
CA ILE A 182 -19.65 -15.24 -13.52
C ILE A 182 -19.89 -16.15 -14.73
N TYR A 183 -20.41 -17.36 -14.52
CA TYR A 183 -20.62 -18.31 -15.61
C TYR A 183 -21.62 -17.78 -16.66
N ALA A 184 -22.72 -17.18 -16.21
CA ALA A 184 -23.69 -16.54 -17.10
C ALA A 184 -23.08 -15.36 -17.88
N ALA A 185 -22.22 -14.54 -17.25
CA ALA A 185 -21.55 -13.43 -17.92
C ALA A 185 -20.50 -13.87 -18.94
N VAL A 186 -19.79 -14.98 -18.68
CA VAL A 186 -18.83 -15.57 -19.62
C VAL A 186 -19.56 -16.05 -20.88
N VAL A 187 -20.65 -16.81 -20.72
CA VAL A 187 -21.49 -17.28 -21.84
C VAL A 187 -22.15 -16.11 -22.58
N GLN A 188 -22.73 -15.14 -21.86
CA GLN A 188 -23.40 -13.98 -22.46
C GLN A 188 -22.44 -13.03 -23.19
N ALA A 189 -21.17 -12.95 -22.78
CA ALA A 189 -20.14 -12.20 -23.48
C ALA A 189 -19.51 -12.96 -24.66
N GLY A 190 -19.77 -14.27 -24.81
CA GLY A 190 -19.15 -15.10 -25.84
C GLY A 190 -17.63 -15.21 -25.67
N VAL A 191 -17.13 -15.21 -24.44
CA VAL A 191 -15.71 -15.35 -24.09
C VAL A 191 -15.45 -16.71 -23.44
N ARG A 192 -14.18 -17.12 -23.34
CA ARG A 192 -13.77 -18.28 -22.50
C ARG A 192 -13.08 -17.80 -21.24
N ALA A 193 -13.24 -18.54 -20.15
CA ALA A 193 -12.68 -18.15 -18.85
C ALA A 193 -11.93 -19.28 -18.14
N ILE A 194 -10.80 -18.93 -17.51
CA ILE A 194 -10.08 -19.76 -16.54
C ILE A 194 -10.39 -19.21 -15.15
N VAL A 195 -11.05 -20.00 -14.30
CA VAL A 195 -11.62 -19.57 -13.03
C VAL A 195 -10.86 -20.17 -11.85
N ALA A 196 -10.18 -19.32 -11.09
CA ALA A 196 -9.51 -19.69 -9.83
C ALA A 196 -10.46 -19.47 -8.63
N LYS A 197 -11.23 -20.50 -8.27
CA LYS A 197 -12.42 -20.44 -7.39
C LYS A 197 -12.14 -20.25 -5.89
N GLY A 198 -11.09 -19.52 -5.51
CA GLY A 198 -10.61 -19.41 -4.12
C GLY A 198 -11.57 -18.79 -3.09
N TRP A 199 -12.77 -18.36 -3.51
CA TRP A 199 -13.78 -17.71 -2.65
C TRP A 199 -14.86 -18.65 -2.09
N SER A 200 -14.98 -19.90 -2.57
CA SER A 200 -15.84 -20.91 -1.93
C SER A 200 -15.21 -21.48 -0.67
N ASP A 201 -13.90 -21.70 -0.67
CA ASP A 201 -13.20 -22.66 0.19
C ASP A 201 -13.00 -22.19 1.65
N ARG A 202 -13.67 -21.10 2.04
CA ARG A 202 -13.64 -20.48 3.37
C ARG A 202 -15.01 -20.35 4.04
N VAL A 203 -16.10 -20.72 3.36
CA VAL A 203 -17.35 -21.07 4.06
C VAL A 203 -17.14 -22.43 4.72
N GLU A 204 -17.59 -22.62 5.97
CA GLU A 204 -17.29 -23.85 6.73
C GLU A 204 -17.80 -25.11 6.01
N ALA A 205 -17.14 -26.25 6.26
CA ALA A 205 -17.50 -27.59 5.76
C ALA A 205 -18.81 -28.14 6.35
N LYS A 206 -19.89 -27.40 6.17
CA LYS A 206 -21.27 -27.61 6.62
C LYS A 206 -22.30 -27.14 5.60
N SER A 207 -21.94 -26.30 4.62
CA SER A 207 -22.80 -26.11 3.46
C SER A 207 -22.67 -27.32 2.53
N THR A 208 -23.78 -28.03 2.34
CA THR A 208 -23.96 -28.93 1.19
C THR A 208 -24.24 -28.08 -0.05
N GLU A 209 -23.29 -27.20 -0.40
CA GLU A 209 -23.36 -26.40 -1.62
C GLU A 209 -23.35 -27.34 -2.82
N GLN A 210 -24.44 -27.35 -3.58
CA GLN A 210 -24.48 -27.98 -4.88
C GLN A 210 -23.52 -27.22 -5.79
N ASP A 211 -22.34 -27.78 -6.02
CA ASP A 211 -21.33 -27.12 -6.81
C ASP A 211 -21.86 -26.84 -8.22
N VAL A 212 -21.84 -25.57 -8.62
CA VAL A 212 -22.47 -25.14 -9.87
C VAL A 212 -21.61 -25.71 -11.00
N PRO A 213 -22.15 -26.58 -11.87
CA PRO A 213 -21.35 -27.17 -12.94
C PRO A 213 -20.87 -26.06 -13.89
N PRO A 214 -19.57 -26.00 -14.23
CA PRO A 214 -19.09 -25.02 -15.19
C PRO A 214 -19.66 -25.31 -16.59
N PRO A 215 -20.05 -24.28 -17.36
CA PRO A 215 -20.37 -24.44 -18.77
C PRO A 215 -19.08 -24.70 -19.58
N GLN A 216 -19.21 -25.08 -20.85
CA GLN A 216 -18.06 -25.50 -21.68
C GLN A 216 -17.04 -24.37 -21.93
N GLU A 217 -17.48 -23.12 -21.76
CA GLU A 217 -16.70 -21.90 -21.86
C GLU A 217 -15.86 -21.62 -20.60
N VAL A 218 -15.93 -22.45 -19.56
CA VAL A 218 -15.27 -22.24 -18.27
C VAL A 218 -14.39 -23.42 -17.86
N TYR A 219 -13.10 -23.15 -17.64
CA TYR A 219 -12.16 -24.09 -17.01
C TYR A 219 -11.92 -23.69 -15.55
N VAL A 220 -12.27 -24.55 -14.60
CA VAL A 220 -12.08 -24.28 -13.16
C VAL A 220 -10.76 -24.88 -12.65
N LEU A 221 -10.01 -24.13 -11.85
CA LEU A 221 -8.81 -24.59 -11.15
C LEU A 221 -8.70 -23.98 -9.74
N GLN A 222 -7.79 -24.51 -8.91
CA GLN A 222 -7.50 -23.96 -7.58
C GLN A 222 -6.47 -22.83 -7.65
N SER A 223 -5.34 -23.08 -8.31
CA SER A 223 -4.24 -22.12 -8.49
C SER A 223 -3.42 -22.44 -9.74
N VAL A 224 -2.68 -21.44 -10.21
CA VAL A 224 -1.80 -21.49 -11.39
C VAL A 224 -0.78 -20.35 -11.26
N PRO A 225 0.50 -20.53 -11.61
CA PRO A 225 1.47 -19.43 -11.61
C PRO A 225 1.01 -18.31 -12.56
N HIS A 226 0.91 -17.09 -12.05
CA HIS A 226 0.36 -15.97 -12.81
C HIS A 226 1.35 -15.49 -13.89
N ASP A 227 2.65 -15.64 -13.66
CA ASP A 227 3.69 -15.43 -14.67
C ASP A 227 3.63 -16.38 -15.86
N TRP A 228 3.22 -17.63 -15.66
CA TRP A 228 3.00 -18.60 -16.73
C TRP A 228 1.69 -18.35 -17.48
N LEU A 229 0.58 -18.12 -16.77
CA LEU A 229 -0.74 -18.01 -17.41
C LEU A 229 -1.00 -16.63 -18.04
N PHE A 230 -0.59 -15.53 -17.40
CA PHE A 230 -1.01 -14.20 -17.83
C PHE A 230 -0.55 -13.82 -19.26
N PRO A 231 0.65 -14.20 -19.75
CA PRO A 231 1.02 -14.04 -21.17
C PRO A 231 0.10 -14.73 -22.19
N GLN A 232 -0.87 -15.54 -21.76
CA GLN A 232 -1.76 -16.35 -22.59
C GLN A 232 -3.24 -15.89 -22.55
N VAL A 233 -3.58 -14.79 -21.87
CA VAL A 233 -4.98 -14.31 -21.70
C VAL A 233 -5.17 -12.86 -22.19
N ASP A 234 -6.35 -12.55 -22.72
CA ASP A 234 -6.74 -11.23 -23.22
C ASP A 234 -7.14 -10.23 -22.11
N ALA A 235 -7.61 -10.74 -20.97
CA ALA A 235 -8.04 -9.93 -19.83
C ALA A 235 -7.88 -10.69 -18.51
N VAL A 236 -7.76 -9.93 -17.41
CA VAL A 236 -7.68 -10.45 -16.03
C VAL A 236 -8.78 -9.80 -15.20
N CYS A 237 -9.70 -10.59 -14.64
CA CYS A 237 -10.72 -10.14 -13.69
C CYS A 237 -10.36 -10.63 -12.27
N HIS A 238 -10.18 -9.70 -11.32
CA HIS A 238 -9.72 -10.07 -9.99
C HIS A 238 -10.17 -9.08 -8.89
N HIS A 239 -9.74 -9.36 -7.66
CA HIS A 239 -10.11 -8.64 -6.44
C HIS A 239 -9.31 -7.35 -6.21
N GLY A 240 -8.37 -6.97 -7.08
CA GLY A 240 -7.56 -5.75 -6.91
C GLY A 240 -6.40 -5.82 -5.91
N GLY A 241 -6.03 -7.00 -5.38
CA GLY A 241 -4.87 -7.12 -4.49
C GLY A 241 -3.56 -6.76 -5.18
N ALA A 242 -2.72 -5.96 -4.51
CA ALA A 242 -1.53 -5.31 -5.07
C ALA A 242 -0.63 -6.18 -5.96
N GLY A 243 -0.38 -7.43 -5.56
CA GLY A 243 0.47 -8.36 -6.32
C GLY A 243 -0.16 -8.82 -7.64
N THR A 244 -1.45 -9.15 -7.63
CA THR A 244 -2.18 -9.53 -8.85
C THR A 244 -2.34 -8.32 -9.78
N THR A 245 -2.59 -7.12 -9.23
CA THR A 245 -2.60 -5.86 -10.00
C THR A 245 -1.25 -5.59 -10.64
N GLY A 246 -0.15 -5.80 -9.90
CA GLY A 246 1.19 -5.59 -10.41
C GLY A 246 1.56 -6.55 -11.54
N ILE A 247 1.19 -7.83 -11.42
CA ILE A 247 1.57 -8.84 -12.42
C ILE A 247 0.66 -8.83 -13.67
N SER A 248 -0.62 -8.44 -13.59
CA SER A 248 -1.43 -8.20 -14.81
C SER A 248 -0.90 -7.02 -15.62
N LEU A 249 -0.50 -5.93 -14.94
CA LEU A 249 0.13 -4.78 -15.57
C LEU A 249 1.55 -5.09 -16.09
N LYS A 250 2.33 -5.96 -15.43
CA LYS A 250 3.65 -6.46 -15.90
C LYS A 250 3.58 -7.10 -17.29
N PHE A 251 2.45 -7.69 -17.65
CA PHE A 251 2.22 -8.33 -18.96
C PHE A 251 1.36 -7.49 -19.92
N GLY A 252 0.90 -6.31 -19.51
CA GLY A 252 0.15 -5.39 -20.36
C GLY A 252 -1.31 -5.77 -20.57
N ILE A 253 -1.92 -6.44 -19.59
CA ILE A 253 -3.23 -7.04 -19.76
C ILE A 253 -4.35 -6.10 -19.26
N PRO A 254 -5.40 -5.85 -20.06
CA PRO A 254 -6.65 -5.23 -19.62
C PRO A 254 -7.18 -5.83 -18.30
N THR A 255 -7.13 -5.04 -17.23
CA THR A 255 -7.36 -5.52 -15.85
C THR A 255 -8.70 -5.04 -15.30
N ILE A 256 -9.63 -5.96 -15.03
CA ILE A 256 -10.93 -5.71 -14.40
C ILE A 256 -10.81 -5.97 -12.89
N ILE A 257 -11.23 -5.01 -12.07
CA ILE A 257 -11.14 -5.08 -10.61
C ILE A 257 -12.52 -4.90 -9.98
N HIS A 258 -12.96 -5.90 -9.20
CA HIS A 258 -14.03 -5.76 -8.21
C HIS A 258 -13.42 -5.74 -6.80
N PRO A 259 -13.41 -4.59 -6.09
CA PRO A 259 -12.81 -4.50 -4.77
C PRO A 259 -13.79 -4.94 -3.67
N PHE A 260 -13.33 -5.78 -2.74
CA PHE A 260 -14.10 -6.23 -1.57
C PHE A 260 -13.68 -5.55 -0.27
N PHE A 261 -12.38 -5.34 -0.04
CA PHE A 261 -11.85 -4.72 1.19
C PHE A 261 -10.43 -4.15 1.06
N GLY A 262 -10.07 -3.23 1.94
CA GLY A 262 -8.68 -2.77 2.12
C GLY A 262 -8.15 -1.92 0.95
N ASP A 263 -6.93 -2.21 0.52
CA ASP A 263 -6.26 -1.52 -0.59
C ASP A 263 -6.84 -1.84 -1.97
N GLN A 264 -7.71 -2.83 -2.07
CA GLN A 264 -8.33 -3.26 -3.32
C GLN A 264 -9.03 -2.11 -4.06
N THR A 265 -9.73 -1.23 -3.33
CA THR A 265 -10.38 -0.03 -3.89
C THR A 265 -9.36 0.98 -4.40
N PHE A 266 -8.22 1.16 -3.72
CA PHE A 266 -7.13 1.99 -4.21
C PHE A 266 -6.60 1.47 -5.54
N TRP A 267 -6.32 0.17 -5.65
CA TRP A 267 -5.83 -0.43 -6.90
C TRP A 267 -6.84 -0.38 -8.03
N ALA A 268 -8.13 -0.59 -7.74
CA ALA A 268 -9.22 -0.38 -8.70
C ALA A 268 -9.22 1.06 -9.24
N ASP A 269 -9.15 2.06 -8.34
CA ASP A 269 -9.11 3.47 -8.69
C ASP A 269 -7.81 3.84 -9.43
N ARG A 270 -6.67 3.21 -9.12
CA ARG A 270 -5.40 3.40 -9.86
C ARG A 270 -5.51 2.87 -11.29
N VAL A 271 -5.91 1.62 -11.49
CA VAL A 271 -6.05 0.99 -12.81
C VAL A 271 -7.04 1.75 -13.70
N ALA A 272 -8.19 2.13 -13.15
CA ALA A 272 -9.19 2.93 -13.88
C ALA A 272 -8.66 4.33 -14.25
N ARG A 273 -7.96 5.02 -13.34
CA ARG A 273 -7.34 6.35 -13.63
C ARG A 273 -6.18 6.28 -14.63
N LEU A 274 -5.54 5.11 -14.77
CA LEU A 274 -4.50 4.85 -15.77
C LEU A 274 -5.07 4.48 -17.15
N GLY A 275 -6.34 4.07 -17.22
CA GLY A 275 -7.00 3.63 -18.45
C GLY A 275 -6.63 2.21 -18.91
N ALA A 276 -5.78 1.49 -18.17
CA ALA A 276 -5.34 0.12 -18.48
C ALA A 276 -6.31 -0.97 -17.98
N GLY A 277 -7.53 -0.59 -17.61
CA GLY A 277 -8.52 -1.51 -17.08
C GLY A 277 -9.75 -0.83 -16.51
N LEU A 278 -10.55 -1.59 -15.79
CA LEU A 278 -11.89 -1.21 -15.33
C LEU A 278 -12.06 -1.50 -13.84
N LYS A 279 -12.64 -0.55 -13.10
CA LYS A 279 -13.26 -0.81 -11.80
C LYS A 279 -14.72 -1.18 -12.03
N ILE A 280 -15.19 -2.22 -11.36
CA ILE A 280 -16.62 -2.61 -11.37
C ILE A 280 -17.15 -2.66 -9.94
N ASP A 281 -18.30 -2.01 -9.70
CA ASP A 281 -18.91 -1.92 -8.37
C ASP A 281 -19.95 -3.03 -8.12
N SER A 282 -20.22 -3.91 -9.10
CA SER A 282 -21.07 -5.10 -8.94
C SER A 282 -20.53 -6.31 -9.72
N LEU A 283 -20.85 -7.51 -9.22
CA LEU A 283 -20.67 -8.79 -9.91
C LEU A 283 -21.96 -9.27 -10.61
N SER A 284 -22.81 -8.33 -11.07
CA SER A 284 -24.00 -8.69 -11.85
C SER A 284 -23.61 -9.22 -13.23
N VAL A 285 -24.47 -10.05 -13.83
CA VAL A 285 -24.24 -10.65 -15.16
C VAL A 285 -23.95 -9.58 -16.22
N ASN A 286 -24.75 -8.50 -16.25
CA ASN A 286 -24.58 -7.42 -17.21
C ASN A 286 -23.28 -6.63 -16.96
N THR A 287 -22.98 -6.25 -15.71
CA THR A 287 -21.74 -5.52 -15.39
C THR A 287 -20.49 -6.34 -15.75
N LEU A 288 -20.51 -7.65 -15.49
CA LEU A 288 -19.41 -8.54 -15.87
C LEU A 288 -19.31 -8.71 -17.39
N CYS A 289 -20.42 -8.92 -18.09
CA CYS A 289 -20.46 -9.05 -19.54
C CYS A 289 -19.98 -7.77 -20.26
N GLU A 290 -20.42 -6.59 -19.82
CA GLU A 290 -19.93 -5.29 -20.31
C GLU A 290 -18.44 -5.11 -20.06
N ALA A 291 -17.96 -5.47 -18.87
CA ALA A 291 -16.54 -5.36 -18.51
C ALA A 291 -15.65 -6.33 -19.30
N PHE A 292 -16.09 -7.59 -19.49
CA PHE A 292 -15.39 -8.58 -20.31
C PHE A 292 -15.28 -8.11 -21.76
N ASN A 293 -16.41 -7.76 -22.39
CA ASN A 293 -16.43 -7.26 -23.76
C ASN A 293 -15.56 -6.01 -23.93
N LYS A 294 -15.62 -5.06 -22.99
CA LYS A 294 -14.83 -3.83 -23.08
C LYS A 294 -13.34 -4.08 -22.87
N ALA A 295 -12.94 -4.91 -21.91
CA ALA A 295 -11.52 -5.24 -21.69
C ALA A 295 -10.90 -5.97 -22.89
N THR A 296 -11.64 -6.86 -23.55
CA THR A 296 -11.12 -7.65 -24.68
C THR A 296 -11.16 -6.90 -26.03
N SER A 297 -12.04 -5.89 -26.20
CA SER A 297 -12.20 -5.15 -27.47
C SER A 297 -11.72 -3.70 -27.49
N ASP A 298 -11.62 -3.00 -26.34
CA ASP A 298 -11.24 -1.58 -26.33
C ASP A 298 -9.74 -1.38 -26.58
N ARG A 299 -9.42 -0.95 -27.81
CA ARG A 299 -8.05 -0.63 -28.25
C ARG A 299 -7.34 0.34 -27.31
N ILE A 300 -8.05 1.32 -26.74
CA ILE A 300 -7.42 2.32 -25.86
C ILE A 300 -6.98 1.68 -24.54
N ILE A 301 -7.76 0.72 -24.01
CA ILE A 301 -7.39 -0.03 -22.80
C ILE A 301 -6.16 -0.91 -23.08
N LYS A 302 -6.15 -1.63 -24.21
CA LYS A 302 -5.00 -2.46 -24.62
C LYS A 302 -3.73 -1.61 -24.82
N GLU A 303 -3.82 -0.47 -25.51
CA GLU A 303 -2.69 0.46 -25.69
C GLU A 303 -2.20 1.08 -24.36
N LYS A 304 -3.10 1.34 -23.40
CA LYS A 304 -2.72 1.85 -22.08
C LYS A 304 -2.05 0.80 -21.19
N ALA A 305 -2.50 -0.45 -21.28
CA ALA A 305 -1.90 -1.55 -20.54
C ALA A 305 -0.48 -1.88 -21.08
N GLU A 306 -0.31 -1.94 -22.40
CA GLU A 306 1.01 -2.14 -23.03
C GLU A 306 2.02 -1.01 -22.69
N GLN A 307 1.59 0.25 -22.72
CA GLN A 307 2.44 1.39 -22.31
C GLN A 307 2.90 1.32 -20.85
N ILE A 308 2.13 0.66 -19.97
CA ILE A 308 2.49 0.49 -18.55
C ILE A 308 3.37 -0.74 -18.35
N LYS A 309 3.16 -1.80 -19.12
CA LYS A 309 4.08 -2.95 -19.22
C LYS A 309 5.48 -2.52 -19.62
N GLU A 310 5.64 -1.70 -20.67
CA GLU A 310 6.94 -1.15 -21.08
C GLU A 310 7.66 -0.45 -19.92
N GLN A 311 6.94 0.36 -19.14
CA GLN A 311 7.48 1.09 -17.99
C GLN A 311 7.83 0.15 -16.81
N ILE A 312 6.97 -0.84 -16.51
CA ILE A 312 7.22 -1.84 -15.45
C ILE A 312 8.39 -2.75 -15.81
N GLN A 313 8.56 -3.10 -17.09
CA GLN A 313 9.67 -3.95 -17.55
C GLN A 313 11.01 -3.21 -17.59
N ALA A 314 11.00 -1.87 -17.52
CA ALA A 314 12.18 -1.03 -17.34
C ALA A 314 12.55 -0.76 -15.86
N GLU A 315 11.76 -1.25 -14.89
CA GLU A 315 12.02 -1.08 -13.44
C GLU A 315 12.68 -2.33 -12.82
N ASP A 316 13.91 -2.20 -12.32
CA ASP A 316 14.50 -3.18 -11.39
C ASP A 316 14.16 -2.82 -9.93
N GLY A 317 12.99 -3.30 -9.50
CA GLY A 317 12.49 -3.12 -8.13
C GLY A 317 13.42 -3.66 -7.04
N PRO A 318 13.85 -4.93 -7.11
CA PRO A 318 14.76 -5.52 -6.14
C PRO A 318 16.11 -4.79 -6.02
N SER A 319 16.82 -4.49 -7.12
CA SER A 319 18.10 -3.80 -7.04
C SER A 319 17.96 -2.37 -6.54
N ARG A 320 16.88 -1.66 -6.91
CA ARG A 320 16.60 -0.31 -6.38
C ARG A 320 16.31 -0.35 -4.88
N ALA A 321 15.63 -1.38 -4.38
CA ALA A 321 15.42 -1.59 -2.95
C ALA A 321 16.73 -1.87 -2.20
N VAL A 322 17.59 -2.76 -2.73
CA VAL A 322 18.92 -3.04 -2.16
C VAL A 322 19.80 -1.79 -2.14
N GLN A 323 19.82 -1.00 -3.23
CA GLN A 323 20.52 0.28 -3.28
C GLN A 323 20.00 1.27 -2.22
N PHE A 324 18.68 1.39 -2.07
CA PHE A 324 18.05 2.25 -1.07
C PHE A 324 18.41 1.84 0.37
N ILE A 325 18.50 0.52 0.65
CA ILE A 325 18.92 0.00 1.96
C ILE A 325 20.36 0.43 2.28
N TYR A 326 21.31 0.21 1.36
CA TYR A 326 22.70 0.65 1.56
C TYR A 326 22.82 2.16 1.76
N GLN A 327 22.09 2.97 0.98
CA GLN A 327 22.09 4.44 1.10
C GLN A 327 21.55 4.97 2.44
N HIS A 328 20.68 4.21 3.12
CA HIS A 328 20.02 4.65 4.36
C HIS A 328 20.40 3.82 5.60
N LEU A 329 21.40 2.93 5.49
CA LEU A 329 21.77 1.98 6.54
C LEU A 329 22.15 2.69 7.85
N ASP A 330 23.05 3.67 7.79
CA ASP A 330 23.49 4.45 8.94
C ASP A 330 22.35 5.26 9.55
N PHE A 331 21.53 5.93 8.72
CA PHE A 331 20.36 6.69 9.16
C PHE A 331 19.32 5.80 9.86
N ALA A 332 19.11 4.58 9.37
CA ALA A 332 18.25 3.59 10.01
C ALA A 332 18.81 3.11 11.36
N LEU A 333 20.14 3.00 11.49
CA LEU A 333 20.83 2.61 12.72
C LEU A 333 20.84 3.74 13.77
N GLU A 334 21.26 4.95 13.39
CA GLU A 334 21.25 6.15 14.25
C GLU A 334 19.86 6.40 14.85
N ARG A 335 18.81 6.26 14.02
CA ARG A 335 17.41 6.36 14.43
C ARG A 335 17.08 5.40 15.57
N THR A 336 17.53 4.14 15.47
CA THR A 336 17.32 3.12 16.50
C THR A 336 18.11 3.47 17.78
N ILE A 337 19.38 3.84 17.65
CA ILE A 337 20.28 4.13 18.78
C ILE A 337 19.84 5.37 19.56
N HIS A 338 19.64 6.52 18.90
CA HIS A 338 19.26 7.78 19.57
C HIS A 338 17.93 7.71 20.32
N ARG A 339 17.02 6.80 19.93
CA ARG A 339 15.76 6.57 20.64
C ARG A 339 15.99 5.93 22.02
N ILE A 340 16.98 5.06 22.14
CA ILE A 340 17.40 4.43 23.40
C ILE A 340 18.05 5.49 24.31
N GLU A 341 18.88 6.37 23.77
CA GLU A 341 19.52 7.44 24.54
C GLU A 341 18.50 8.43 25.13
N ARG A 342 17.44 8.76 24.38
CA ARG A 342 16.35 9.63 24.83
C ARG A 342 15.40 8.97 25.82
N THR A 343 15.30 7.64 25.83
CA THR A 343 14.42 6.88 26.74
C THR A 343 15.14 6.32 27.98
N ARG A 344 16.48 6.33 28.00
CA ARG A 344 17.25 6.12 29.24
C ARG A 344 16.84 7.15 30.30
N PRO A 345 16.51 6.74 31.54
CA PRO A 345 16.28 7.70 32.61
C PRO A 345 17.56 8.49 32.84
N LYS A 346 17.48 9.82 32.84
CA LYS A 346 18.60 10.68 33.25
C LYS A 346 19.04 10.23 34.64
N LYS A 347 20.28 9.75 34.78
CA LYS A 347 20.90 9.57 36.09
C LYS A 347 20.77 10.91 36.82
N THR A 348 19.99 10.95 37.89
CA THR A 348 19.97 12.08 38.80
C THR A 348 21.41 12.33 39.23
N ARG A 349 21.95 13.50 38.93
CA ARG A 349 23.19 13.95 39.57
C ARG A 349 22.86 14.01 41.06
N ARG A 350 23.28 13.00 41.83
CA ARG A 350 23.41 13.13 43.28
C ARG A 350 24.18 14.41 43.49
N SER A 351 23.52 15.42 44.03
CA SER A 351 24.20 16.54 44.64
C SER A 351 25.14 15.93 45.67
N LYS A 352 26.44 16.19 45.55
CA LYS A 352 27.31 16.09 46.72
C LYS A 352 26.83 17.19 47.65
N SER A 353 26.01 16.81 48.64
CA SER A 353 25.80 17.63 49.82
C SER A 353 27.19 17.89 50.40
N ALA A 354 27.60 19.16 50.41
CA ALA A 354 28.85 19.53 51.04
C ALA A 354 28.73 19.27 52.54
N GLU A 355 29.59 18.42 53.09
CA GLU A 355 29.77 18.34 54.53
C GLU A 355 30.51 19.61 54.97
N SER A 356 29.78 20.51 55.63
CA SER A 356 30.36 21.71 56.22
C SER A 356 31.36 21.31 57.30
N PRO A 357 32.63 21.75 57.24
CA PRO A 357 33.54 21.61 58.38
C PRO A 357 32.97 22.36 59.57
N LYS A 358 33.01 21.76 60.76
CA LYS A 358 32.69 22.48 62.00
C LYS A 358 33.78 23.53 62.25
N SER A 359 33.38 24.78 62.43
CA SER A 359 34.27 25.85 62.87
C SER A 359 34.57 25.72 64.36
N GLU A 360 35.83 25.48 64.73
CA GLU A 360 36.32 25.89 66.05
C GLU A 360 36.54 27.40 66.10
N MET A 361 36.54 27.96 67.31
CA MET A 361 36.20 29.37 67.56
C MET A 361 37.34 30.10 68.26
N THR A 362 38.00 31.02 67.57
CA THR A 362 38.97 31.97 68.15
C THR A 362 38.91 33.35 67.48
N GLY A 363 39.07 34.41 68.28
CA GLY A 363 39.72 35.66 67.85
C GLY A 363 38.97 36.65 66.93
N ALA A 364 37.99 37.39 67.48
CA ALA A 364 37.92 38.84 67.21
C ALA A 364 39.05 39.54 68.02
N THR A 365 39.56 40.75 67.75
CA THR A 365 39.24 41.88 66.82
C THR A 365 40.59 42.60 66.48
N SER A 366 40.76 43.78 65.85
CA SER A 366 39.90 44.94 65.52
C SER A 366 40.21 45.56 64.13
N ASN A 367 40.77 46.77 64.03
CA ASN A 367 40.96 47.55 62.78
C ASN A 367 42.11 48.58 62.87
N SER A 368 42.96 48.66 61.83
CA SER A 368 43.82 49.80 61.40
C SER A 368 44.78 49.29 60.30
N GLY A 369 45.28 50.06 59.32
CA GLY A 369 45.02 51.44 58.88
C GLY A 369 46.19 51.91 57.99
N GLY A 370 45.94 52.46 56.79
CA GLY A 370 47.02 52.91 55.88
C GLY A 370 46.60 53.17 54.43
N GLU A 371 47.31 54.07 53.75
CA GLU A 371 46.92 54.73 52.49
C GLU A 371 48.15 54.96 51.57
N ASP A 372 48.07 55.01 50.24
CA ASP A 372 46.99 54.59 49.32
C ASP A 372 47.54 54.17 47.92
N PRO A 373 47.96 55.06 46.99
CA PRO A 373 47.62 54.80 45.58
C PRO A 373 48.80 54.43 44.67
N ARG A 374 48.45 53.73 43.58
CA ARG A 374 48.96 54.06 42.23
C ARG A 374 48.00 53.62 41.12
N MET A 375 47.82 54.51 40.13
CA MET A 375 46.94 54.32 38.97
C MET A 375 47.44 53.27 37.98
N ARG A 376 46.53 52.68 37.20
CA ARG A 376 46.46 52.92 35.74
C ARG A 376 45.11 52.52 35.12
N VAL A 377 44.81 53.10 33.95
CA VAL A 377 43.49 53.10 33.30
C VAL A 377 43.59 52.62 31.84
N ALA A 378 42.69 51.71 31.44
CA ALA A 378 42.16 51.51 30.07
C ALA A 378 40.99 50.50 30.17
N HIS A 379 39.72 50.86 29.93
CA HIS A 379 39.00 50.80 28.63
C HIS A 379 38.87 49.38 28.03
N ARG A 380 37.64 48.87 27.79
CA ARG A 380 36.75 49.14 26.62
C ARG A 380 37.43 48.79 25.28
N ASP A 381 36.82 48.16 24.26
CA ASP A 381 35.47 47.64 24.00
C ASP A 381 35.58 46.66 22.78
N SER A 382 34.61 45.89 22.27
CA SER A 382 33.17 45.70 22.49
C SER A 382 32.71 44.33 21.92
N MET A 383 31.42 43.97 22.07
CA MET A 383 30.76 42.99 21.17
C MET A 383 30.35 43.66 19.85
N ILE A 384 30.19 42.90 18.75
CA ILE A 384 28.93 42.91 17.93
C ILE A 384 28.87 41.80 16.86
N LYS A 385 27.63 41.41 16.52
CA LYS A 385 27.23 40.37 15.56
C LYS A 385 27.12 40.90 14.11
N ARG A 386 26.99 39.98 13.13
CA ARG A 386 26.30 40.04 11.78
C ARG A 386 27.25 39.59 10.65
N LYS A 387 26.81 39.06 9.49
CA LYS A 387 25.53 38.49 8.99
C LYS A 387 25.83 37.67 7.71
N PHE A 388 24.84 36.91 7.24
CA PHE A 388 24.70 36.39 5.86
C PHE A 388 25.30 37.26 4.73
N THR A 389 25.88 36.60 3.72
CA THR A 389 25.74 37.01 2.31
C THR A 389 25.45 35.79 1.42
N ARG A 390 24.90 36.03 0.23
CA ARG A 390 24.49 35.04 -0.78
C ARG A 390 25.10 35.43 -2.12
N ARG A 391 25.86 34.53 -2.76
CA ARG A 391 26.27 34.63 -4.17
C ARG A 391 26.41 33.23 -4.76
N GLY A 392 25.90 33.03 -5.97
CA GLY A 392 26.22 31.87 -6.80
C GLY A 392 27.13 32.28 -7.96
N ARG A 393 27.65 31.30 -8.69
CA ARG A 393 28.32 31.51 -9.98
C ARG A 393 28.06 30.32 -10.90
N SER A 394 27.91 30.59 -12.19
CA SER A 394 27.79 29.59 -13.25
C SER A 394 29.11 29.48 -14.01
N THR A 395 29.41 28.27 -14.51
CA THR A 395 30.38 28.03 -15.59
C THR A 395 29.89 26.87 -16.45
N ASN A 396 29.44 27.15 -17.67
CA ASN A 396 29.39 26.13 -18.73
C ASN A 396 30.82 25.84 -19.21
N ARG A 397 31.08 24.60 -19.65
CA ARG A 397 32.13 24.35 -20.64
C ARG A 397 31.75 23.15 -21.52
N THR A 398 31.75 23.36 -22.82
CA THR A 398 31.62 22.31 -23.84
C THR A 398 33.01 21.80 -24.25
N GLY A 399 33.07 20.57 -24.75
CA GLY A 399 34.27 19.96 -25.32
C GLY A 399 33.90 18.64 -26.01
N THR A 400 34.32 18.47 -27.26
CA THR A 400 33.95 17.34 -28.12
C THR A 400 35.12 16.39 -28.35
N VAL A 401 34.81 15.09 -28.32
CA VAL A 401 35.42 13.95 -29.04
C VAL A 401 36.83 14.14 -29.64
N SER A 402 37.75 13.25 -29.25
CA SER A 402 38.74 12.67 -30.17
C SER A 402 38.88 11.17 -29.90
N THR A 403 39.22 10.40 -30.94
CA THR A 403 39.32 8.93 -30.94
C THR A 403 40.74 8.44 -30.69
N THR A 404 40.90 7.28 -30.02
CA THR A 404 42.07 6.41 -30.14
C THR A 404 41.66 4.94 -29.99
N GLU A 405 41.93 4.16 -31.03
CA GLU A 405 42.17 2.70 -31.03
C GLU A 405 43.48 2.42 -30.26
N ALA A 406 43.85 1.21 -29.81
CA ALA A 406 43.19 -0.09 -29.61
C ALA A 406 44.02 -0.89 -28.57
N GLU A 407 43.57 -2.08 -28.16
CA GLU A 407 44.34 -3.35 -28.17
C GLU A 407 43.60 -4.47 -27.39
N ASP A 408 43.71 -5.71 -27.88
CA ASP A 408 42.93 -6.87 -27.42
C ASP A 408 43.67 -7.72 -26.37
N VAL A 409 42.95 -8.18 -25.34
CA VAL A 409 43.38 -9.31 -24.48
C VAL A 409 42.17 -10.15 -24.05
N GLU A 410 41.96 -11.30 -24.69
CA GLU A 410 41.27 -12.43 -24.03
C GLU A 410 42.21 -13.10 -23.02
N PRO A 411 41.66 -13.85 -22.05
CA PRO A 411 41.94 -15.29 -22.11
C PRO A 411 40.69 -16.16 -21.94
N ASN A 412 40.67 -17.28 -22.65
CA ASN A 412 39.61 -18.28 -22.63
C ASN A 412 39.99 -19.51 -21.78
N LEU A 413 39.01 -19.97 -20.99
CA LEU A 413 38.71 -21.38 -20.64
C LEU A 413 39.59 -22.23 -19.70
N ASP A 414 38.89 -23.28 -19.22
CA ASP A 414 39.28 -24.58 -18.66
C ASP A 414 39.96 -24.70 -17.28
N THR A 415 39.15 -25.11 -16.28
CA THR A 415 39.54 -26.19 -15.34
C THR A 415 38.30 -26.91 -14.78
N GLU A 416 38.15 -28.20 -15.12
CA GLU A 416 37.05 -29.10 -14.67
C GLU A 416 37.31 -29.69 -13.25
N PRO A 417 36.31 -30.33 -12.59
CA PRO A 417 36.17 -30.26 -11.13
C PRO A 417 36.76 -31.43 -10.31
N SER A 418 36.99 -31.17 -9.03
CA SER A 418 37.31 -32.18 -8.00
C SER A 418 36.07 -32.63 -7.22
N THR A 419 35.79 -33.93 -7.19
CA THR A 419 34.69 -34.54 -6.43
C THR A 419 35.10 -34.91 -4.99
N LEU A 420 34.16 -34.77 -4.03
CA LEU A 420 34.05 -35.35 -2.67
C LEU A 420 33.00 -34.49 -1.90
N ALA A 421 32.07 -35.00 -1.08
CA ALA A 421 31.58 -36.35 -0.80
C ALA A 421 30.07 -36.26 -0.42
N ALA A 422 29.38 -37.39 -0.23
CA ALA A 422 27.91 -37.43 -0.13
C ALA A 422 27.33 -37.52 1.30
N GLU A 423 26.10 -37.00 1.46
CA GLU A 423 25.13 -37.27 2.57
C GLU A 423 25.52 -36.75 3.99
N PRO A 424 24.56 -36.55 4.93
CA PRO A 424 23.18 -37.05 4.94
C PRO A 424 22.05 -36.01 4.81
N SER A 425 21.02 -36.45 4.09
CA SER A 425 19.68 -35.88 4.00
C SER A 425 19.04 -35.66 5.38
N GLY A 426 18.68 -34.41 5.70
CA GLY A 426 17.91 -34.09 6.91
C GLY A 426 17.57 -32.61 7.05
N LEU A 427 16.38 -32.32 7.61
CA LEU A 427 15.96 -30.98 8.07
C LEU A 427 15.92 -29.85 7.01
N LEU A 428 15.43 -30.14 5.80
CA LEU A 428 14.82 -29.09 4.97
C LEU A 428 13.53 -28.60 5.67
N GLY A 429 13.66 -27.49 6.40
CA GLY A 429 12.60 -26.94 7.24
C GLY A 429 11.39 -26.49 6.43
N LYS A 430 10.19 -26.77 6.96
CA LYS A 430 8.90 -26.41 6.35
C LYS A 430 8.85 -24.93 5.99
N THR A 431 8.85 -24.61 4.69
CA THR A 431 8.58 -23.26 4.20
C THR A 431 7.18 -22.84 4.65
N SER A 432 7.10 -21.86 5.55
CA SER A 432 5.83 -21.38 6.10
C SER A 432 4.99 -20.75 4.98
N THR A 433 3.97 -21.46 4.51
CA THR A 433 3.05 -20.97 3.48
C THR A 433 2.37 -19.71 4.00
N PHE A 434 2.57 -18.58 3.31
CA PHE A 434 2.24 -17.25 3.79
C PHE A 434 0.74 -17.11 4.07
N GLN A 435 0.33 -17.28 5.33
CA GLN A 435 -1.06 -17.18 5.77
C GLN A 435 -1.53 -15.71 5.70
N PRO A 436 -2.50 -15.34 4.84
CA PRO A 436 -3.15 -14.03 4.88
C PRO A 436 -4.17 -14.00 6.04
N GLY A 437 -3.67 -14.20 7.26
CA GLY A 437 -4.45 -14.44 8.47
C GLY A 437 -4.62 -13.22 9.36
N LEU A 438 -3.63 -12.31 9.44
CA LEU A 438 -3.62 -11.29 10.51
C LEU A 438 -4.70 -10.21 10.34
N ILE A 439 -5.02 -9.80 9.11
CA ILE A 439 -6.11 -8.85 8.84
C ILE A 439 -7.49 -9.50 9.04
N ALA A 440 -7.65 -10.78 8.69
CA ALA A 440 -8.84 -11.55 9.03
C ALA A 440 -8.97 -11.74 10.55
N SER A 441 -7.87 -12.01 11.25
CA SER A 441 -7.80 -12.21 12.70
C SER A 441 -8.17 -10.95 13.48
N LEU A 442 -7.85 -9.75 12.97
CA LEU A 442 -8.36 -8.49 13.54
C LEU A 442 -9.90 -8.48 13.54
N ASN A 443 -10.56 -8.82 12.44
CA ASN A 443 -12.03 -8.91 12.37
C ASN A 443 -12.61 -10.10 13.15
N GLN A 444 -11.88 -11.21 13.29
CA GLN A 444 -12.27 -12.35 14.13
C GLN A 444 -12.05 -12.08 15.64
N SER A 445 -11.25 -11.08 16.00
CA SER A 445 -11.08 -10.70 17.40
C SER A 445 -12.41 -10.14 17.93
N ASN A 446 -12.99 -10.85 18.91
CA ASN A 446 -14.26 -10.45 19.54
C ASN A 446 -14.17 -9.17 20.41
N GLY A 447 -13.08 -8.41 20.29
CA GLY A 447 -12.90 -7.14 20.97
C GLY A 447 -13.87 -6.06 20.43
N PRO A 448 -14.67 -5.40 21.29
CA PRO A 448 -15.66 -4.40 20.85
C PRO A 448 -15.04 -3.16 20.19
N ALA A 449 -13.72 -2.98 20.27
CA ALA A 449 -12.98 -1.97 19.53
C ALA A 449 -12.95 -2.25 18.02
N VAL A 450 -12.69 -3.49 17.58
CA VAL A 450 -12.53 -3.78 16.14
C VAL A 450 -13.88 -3.86 15.42
N LYS A 451 -14.92 -4.43 16.08
CA LYS A 451 -16.30 -4.36 15.57
C LYS A 451 -16.85 -2.93 15.46
N ARG A 452 -16.26 -1.95 16.16
CA ARG A 452 -16.54 -0.52 15.97
C ARG A 452 -15.72 0.09 14.83
N LEU A 453 -14.49 -0.38 14.58
CA LEU A 453 -13.66 0.09 13.47
C LEU A 453 -14.24 -0.37 12.13
N SER A 454 -14.55 -1.66 11.96
CA SER A 454 -15.15 -2.16 10.72
C SER A 454 -16.49 -1.47 10.41
N LYS A 455 -17.31 -1.20 11.43
CA LYS A 455 -18.58 -0.46 11.28
C LYS A 455 -18.42 1.07 11.13
N LEU A 456 -17.22 1.63 11.26
CA LEU A 456 -16.92 3.03 10.89
C LEU A 456 -16.43 3.19 9.44
N PHE A 457 -15.95 2.12 8.81
CA PHE A 457 -15.41 2.13 7.45
C PHE A 457 -16.27 1.33 6.44
N SER A 458 -17.38 0.74 6.88
CA SER A 458 -18.34 0.05 6.00
C SER A 458 -19.58 0.93 5.79
N THR A 459 -19.68 1.55 4.60
CA THR A 459 -20.84 2.37 4.20
C THR A 459 -21.70 1.63 3.18
N THR A 460 -22.45 0.63 3.66
CA THR A 460 -23.49 -0.07 2.89
C THR A 460 -24.75 -0.23 3.73
N ASP A 461 -25.47 0.88 3.96
CA ASP A 461 -26.88 0.78 4.33
C ASP A 461 -27.68 0.39 3.06
N PRO A 462 -28.53 -0.65 3.10
CA PRO A 462 -29.35 -1.02 1.94
C PRO A 462 -30.42 0.06 1.68
N PRO A 463 -30.81 0.28 0.42
CA PRO A 463 -31.90 1.20 0.10
C PRO A 463 -33.23 0.70 0.72
N PRO A 464 -34.12 1.60 1.15
CA PRO A 464 -35.41 1.21 1.71
C PRO A 464 -36.27 0.50 0.65
N THR A 465 -36.84 -0.64 1.02
CA THR A 465 -37.75 -1.41 0.17
C THR A 465 -39.03 -0.62 -0.10
N GLN A 466 -39.32 -0.31 -1.36
CA GLN A 466 -40.65 0.12 -1.77
C GLN A 466 -41.59 -1.09 -1.81
N SER A 467 -42.54 -1.13 -0.87
CA SER A 467 -43.80 -1.86 -1.06
C SER A 467 -44.87 -0.92 -1.63
N ASP A 468 -45.98 -1.52 -2.08
CA ASP A 468 -47.27 -0.86 -2.26
C ASP A 468 -47.38 0.20 -3.37
N PHE A 469 -47.23 -0.24 -4.63
CA PHE A 469 -48.06 0.28 -5.73
C PHE A 469 -48.65 -0.86 -6.55
N ASN A 470 -49.98 -0.91 -6.61
CA ASN A 470 -50.78 -1.93 -7.30
C ASN A 470 -51.53 -1.29 -8.48
N PRO A 471 -51.40 -1.85 -9.69
CA PRO A 471 -52.46 -1.79 -10.69
C PRO A 471 -52.92 -3.20 -11.11
N SER A 472 -54.24 -3.41 -11.08
CA SER A 472 -54.90 -4.60 -11.63
C SER A 472 -55.32 -4.37 -13.11
N PRO A 473 -55.67 -5.42 -13.89
CA PRO A 473 -55.34 -5.48 -15.32
C PRO A 473 -56.46 -5.09 -16.31
N ILE A 474 -56.07 -4.86 -17.58
CA ILE A 474 -56.93 -4.88 -18.77
C ILE A 474 -56.17 -5.59 -19.92
N ASP A 475 -56.90 -6.33 -20.76
CA ASP A 475 -56.41 -7.29 -21.76
C ASP A 475 -56.12 -6.74 -23.18
N CYS A 476 -55.64 -7.66 -24.02
CA CYS A 476 -55.79 -7.78 -25.49
C CYS A 476 -54.72 -7.26 -26.47
N CYS A 477 -54.38 -8.20 -27.36
CA CYS A 477 -53.45 -8.16 -28.51
C CYS A 477 -54.18 -7.72 -29.82
N PRO A 478 -53.63 -7.92 -31.05
CA PRO A 478 -52.27 -7.62 -31.57
C PRO A 478 -52.26 -6.89 -32.95
N SER A 479 -51.13 -6.28 -33.33
CA SER A 479 -50.60 -6.09 -34.72
C SER A 479 -49.37 -5.15 -34.68
N GLY A 480 -48.45 -5.08 -35.66
CA GLY A 480 -48.22 -5.89 -36.86
C GLY A 480 -47.31 -5.15 -37.88
N CYS A 481 -46.47 -5.88 -38.63
CA CYS A 481 -45.65 -5.44 -39.79
C CYS A 481 -44.51 -4.41 -39.56
N ASP A 482 -43.29 -4.94 -39.36
CA ASP A 482 -42.07 -4.84 -40.20
C ASP A 482 -41.80 -3.69 -41.23
N PRO A 483 -40.53 -3.49 -41.67
CA PRO A 483 -39.95 -2.15 -41.91
C PRO A 483 -39.58 -1.85 -43.38
N LEU A 484 -39.03 -0.63 -43.62
CA LEU A 484 -38.16 -0.11 -44.72
C LEU A 484 -37.96 1.43 -44.41
N ALA A 485 -36.99 2.23 -44.88
CA ALA A 485 -35.65 2.03 -45.46
C ALA A 485 -34.85 3.37 -45.50
N ASP A 486 -33.60 3.30 -45.96
CA ASP A 486 -32.84 4.32 -46.69
C ASP A 486 -32.46 5.71 -46.11
N SER A 487 -31.20 5.76 -45.66
CA SER A 487 -30.08 6.44 -46.37
C SER A 487 -29.87 7.98 -46.31
N GLN A 488 -28.58 8.34 -46.46
CA GLN A 488 -28.02 9.65 -46.83
C GLN A 488 -28.18 10.83 -45.84
N SER A 489 -27.34 11.88 -45.87
CA SER A 489 -25.87 11.94 -46.09
C SER A 489 -25.31 13.31 -45.61
N VAL A 490 -23.97 13.46 -45.57
CA VAL A 490 -23.23 14.74 -45.73
C VAL A 490 -23.57 15.92 -44.78
N ARG A 491 -22.70 16.15 -43.78
CA ARG A 491 -21.79 17.34 -43.76
C ARG A 491 -20.76 17.32 -42.62
N ARG A 492 -19.49 17.55 -42.97
CA ARG A 492 -18.45 18.00 -42.02
C ARG A 492 -18.63 19.50 -41.72
N LYS A 493 -18.50 19.91 -40.46
CA LYS A 493 -18.09 21.27 -40.07
C LYS A 493 -17.18 21.23 -38.85
N SER A 494 -15.91 21.52 -39.04
CA SER A 494 -14.95 21.87 -38.00
C SER A 494 -14.96 23.39 -37.77
N TYR A 495 -14.73 23.84 -36.52
CA TYR A 495 -13.96 25.05 -36.13
C TYR A 495 -13.93 25.15 -34.57
N PRO A 496 -13.09 26.00 -33.94
CA PRO A 496 -12.43 25.63 -32.68
C PRO A 496 -13.01 26.26 -31.40
N LEU A 497 -12.65 25.68 -30.26
CA LEU A 497 -12.88 26.25 -28.92
C LEU A 497 -11.65 27.03 -28.42
N PRO A 498 -11.77 28.32 -28.06
CA PRO A 498 -10.70 29.08 -27.43
C PRO A 498 -10.75 28.98 -25.89
N PHE A 499 -9.57 28.94 -25.26
CA PHE A 499 -9.40 29.12 -23.82
C PHE A 499 -9.74 30.56 -23.39
N ARG A 500 -10.60 30.75 -22.39
CA ARG A 500 -10.30 31.67 -21.26
C ARG A 500 -11.26 31.54 -20.06
N ARG A 501 -10.68 31.70 -18.86
CA ARG A 501 -11.40 31.82 -17.59
C ARG A 501 -12.20 33.12 -17.52
N ARG A 502 -13.37 33.10 -16.88
CA ARG A 502 -13.91 34.25 -16.13
C ARG A 502 -14.41 33.80 -14.77
N SER A 503 -14.15 34.62 -13.75
CA SER A 503 -14.64 34.47 -12.39
C SER A 503 -16.05 35.06 -12.24
N LEU A 504 -16.91 34.43 -11.47
CA LEU A 504 -18.18 35.00 -11.01
C LEU A 504 -18.24 34.92 -9.48
N PHE A 505 -18.27 36.08 -8.83
CA PHE A 505 -18.33 36.23 -7.37
C PHE A 505 -19.06 37.54 -7.03
N SER A 506 -20.40 37.56 -7.07
CA SER A 506 -21.21 38.69 -6.58
C SER A 506 -22.73 38.45 -6.53
N SER A 507 -23.24 37.66 -5.58
CA SER A 507 -24.61 37.84 -5.00
C SER A 507 -25.01 36.74 -3.98
N LEU A 508 -24.67 36.91 -2.71
CA LEU A 508 -25.39 36.25 -1.60
C LEU A 508 -25.61 37.23 -0.45
N PRO A 509 -26.78 37.22 0.24
CA PRO A 509 -27.08 38.20 1.28
C PRO A 509 -26.31 37.95 2.58
N LYS A 510 -26.08 39.02 3.35
CA LYS A 510 -25.61 38.94 4.74
C LYS A 510 -26.80 38.64 5.66
N ASN A 511 -26.69 37.65 6.55
CA ASN A 511 -27.17 37.69 7.94
C ASN A 511 -26.79 36.39 8.69
N GLY A 512 -26.66 36.46 10.01
CA GLY A 512 -26.57 35.27 10.89
C GLY A 512 -25.16 34.75 11.19
N ILE A 513 -24.39 35.46 12.03
CA ILE A 513 -23.26 34.86 12.76
C ILE A 513 -23.76 34.45 14.15
N ALA A 514 -23.55 33.18 14.53
CA ALA A 514 -23.75 32.68 15.90
C ALA A 514 -22.44 32.02 16.40
N PRO A 515 -21.99 32.27 17.64
CA PRO A 515 -20.63 31.92 18.07
C PRO A 515 -20.46 30.48 18.56
N VAL A 516 -19.21 30.03 18.58
CA VAL A 516 -18.78 28.70 19.04
C VAL A 516 -18.97 28.53 20.54
N ASN A 517 -19.99 27.76 20.97
CA ASN A 517 -20.05 27.10 22.29
C ASN A 517 -21.25 26.13 22.44
N SER A 518 -21.20 24.93 21.83
CA SER A 518 -22.19 23.84 22.10
C SER A 518 -21.73 22.44 21.65
N VAL A 519 -20.68 21.89 22.27
CA VAL A 519 -20.29 20.46 22.10
C VAL A 519 -20.12 19.74 23.46
N SER A 520 -20.03 20.49 24.57
CA SER A 520 -19.71 19.97 25.91
C SER A 520 -20.87 19.35 26.71
N LYS A 521 -22.05 19.12 26.09
CA LYS A 521 -23.23 18.54 26.78
C LYS A 521 -23.70 17.17 26.28
N LEU A 522 -23.17 16.63 25.18
CA LEU A 522 -23.68 15.38 24.57
C LEU A 522 -22.97 14.08 25.03
N LEU A 523 -22.23 14.11 26.15
CA LEU A 523 -21.44 12.98 26.66
C LEU A 523 -21.66 12.68 28.17
N ARG A 524 -22.85 12.97 28.71
CA ARG A 524 -23.22 12.58 30.09
C ARG A 524 -24.70 12.19 30.24
N ARG A 525 -25.05 10.96 29.82
CA ARG A 525 -26.09 10.07 30.40
C ARG A 525 -26.32 8.84 29.51
N THR A 526 -25.86 7.67 29.96
CA THR A 526 -26.55 6.35 29.88
C THR A 526 -25.66 5.24 30.47
N SER A 527 -25.72 5.08 31.78
CA SER A 527 -25.80 3.74 32.37
C SER A 527 -27.29 3.44 32.57
N PRO A 528 -27.69 2.17 32.56
CA PRO A 528 -27.98 1.55 33.85
C PRO A 528 -27.46 0.12 34.00
N ASN A 529 -27.48 -0.33 35.25
CA ASN A 529 -27.43 -1.68 35.82
C ASN A 529 -27.47 -2.86 34.84
#